data_AF-A0A0L8GUV5-F1
#
_entry.id   AF-A0A0L8GUV5-F1
#
_cell.length_a   1.000
_cell.length_b   1.000
_cell.length_c   1.000
_cell.angle_alpha   90.00
_cell.angle_beta   90.00
_cell.angle_gamma   90.00
#
_symmetry.space_group_name_H-M   'P 1'
#
loop_
_entity.id
_entity.type
_entity.pdbx_description
1 polymer ?
#
loop_
_entity_poly.entity_id
_entity_poly.type
_entity_poly.pdbx_seq_one_letter_code
_entity_poly.pdbx_strand_id
1 'polypeptide(L)'
;GGRRKIAQPYHTNNRKERTADHTYQMSRWTPYIKDIMEAAVEDKLDTRHFPFFSGGGPRPSCQQPISVRYGHWHKDKGQASYKSGPRLIIFVVGGIAYSEMRSAYEVTQAVKNWEVILGATHILTPEGLLRDLRKISNP
;
A
#
# COMPACT_ATOMS: atom_id res chain seq x y z
N GLY A 1 29.99 7.20 22.08
CA GLY A 1 28.85 7.87 21.42
C GLY A 1 27.78 6.85 21.12
N GLY A 2 26.64 6.90 21.82
CA GLY A 2 25.59 5.90 21.70
C GLY A 2 24.88 5.99 20.34
N ARG A 3 24.90 4.90 19.58
CA ARG A 3 24.13 4.74 18.35
C ARG A 3 22.65 4.86 18.72
N ARG A 4 22.02 6.01 18.44
CA ARG A 4 20.57 6.17 18.67
C ARG A 4 19.85 5.07 17.90
N LYS A 5 19.03 4.29 18.61
CA LYS A 5 18.20 3.25 18.00
C LYS A 5 17.27 3.92 16.98
N ILE A 6 17.17 3.34 15.79
CA ILE A 6 16.23 3.80 14.76
C ILE A 6 14.83 3.62 15.34
N ALA A 7 14.04 4.70 15.36
CA ALA A 7 12.68 4.66 15.88
C ALA A 7 11.85 3.70 15.01
N GLN A 8 11.18 2.73 15.64
CA GLN A 8 10.37 1.76 14.91
C GLN A 8 9.07 2.44 14.45
N PRO A 9 8.82 2.59 13.14
CA PRO A 9 7.72 3.40 12.63
C PRO A 9 6.34 2.75 12.85
N TYR A 10 6.29 1.45 13.12
CA TYR A 10 5.06 0.71 13.40
C TYR A 10 4.56 0.84 14.85
N HIS A 11 5.35 1.40 15.76
CA HIS A 11 4.90 1.64 17.13
C HIS A 11 3.79 2.69 17.15
N THR A 12 2.74 2.44 17.93
CA THR A 12 1.56 3.32 18.06
C THR A 12 1.91 4.79 18.27
N ASN A 13 2.94 5.08 19.06
CA ASN A 13 3.37 6.45 19.37
C ASN A 13 4.04 7.17 18.19
N ASN A 14 4.53 6.42 17.20
CA ASN A 14 5.19 6.95 15.99
C ASN A 14 4.25 6.93 14.78
N ARG A 15 2.99 6.49 14.95
CA ARG A 15 2.00 6.42 13.88
C ARG A 15 1.24 7.73 13.74
N LYS A 16 0.68 7.95 12.56
CA LYS A 16 -0.23 9.05 12.28
C LYS A 16 -1.42 8.99 13.24
N GLU A 17 -1.71 10.09 13.92
CA GLU A 17 -2.89 10.21 14.77
C GLU A 17 -4.14 10.10 13.90
N ARG A 18 -5.05 9.18 14.27
CA ARG A 18 -6.29 8.92 13.54
C ARG A 18 -7.46 9.31 14.44
N THR A 19 -8.25 10.31 14.03
CA THR A 19 -9.43 10.76 14.77
C THR A 19 -10.49 9.65 14.78
N ALA A 20 -10.96 9.28 15.98
CA ALA A 20 -11.79 8.10 16.20
C ALA A 20 -13.31 8.37 16.07
N ASP A 21 -13.73 9.51 15.51
CA ASP A 21 -15.07 10.07 15.67
C ASP A 21 -16.24 9.17 15.23
N HIS A 22 -15.99 8.13 14.42
CA HIS A 22 -17.00 7.17 13.98
C HIS A 22 -16.58 5.70 14.11
N THR A 23 -15.65 5.38 15.02
CA THR A 23 -15.10 4.02 15.11
C THR A 23 -15.76 3.20 16.22
N TYR A 24 -16.31 2.04 15.88
CA TYR A 24 -16.79 1.06 16.87
C TYR A 24 -15.70 0.75 17.91
N GLN A 25 -16.05 0.63 19.19
CA GLN A 25 -15.09 0.41 20.29
C GLN A 25 -14.18 -0.81 20.07
N MET A 26 -14.69 -1.86 19.41
CA MET A 26 -13.95 -3.09 19.11
C MET A 26 -13.12 -3.01 17.81
N SER A 27 -13.25 -1.93 17.04
CA SER A 27 -12.62 -1.76 15.71
C SER A 27 -11.69 -0.55 15.65
N ARG A 28 -11.11 -0.15 16.78
CA ARG A 28 -10.20 1.02 16.89
C ARG A 28 -8.88 0.84 16.13
N TRP A 29 -8.46 -0.41 15.92
CA TRP A 29 -7.18 -0.71 15.28
C TRP A 29 -7.24 -0.48 13.76
N THR A 30 -6.31 0.33 13.25
CA THR A 30 -6.07 0.49 11.82
C THR A 30 -4.80 -0.28 11.40
N PRO A 31 -4.84 -1.11 10.35
CA PRO A 31 -3.65 -1.82 9.85
C PRO A 31 -2.52 -0.86 9.48
N TYR A 32 -1.28 -1.21 9.86
CA TYR A 32 -0.11 -0.37 9.58
C TYR A 32 0.15 -0.20 8.08
N ILE A 33 -0.20 -1.21 7.26
CA ILE A 33 -0.09 -1.13 5.81
C ILE A 33 -0.90 0.04 5.23
N LYS A 34 -2.00 0.45 5.88
CA LYS A 34 -2.78 1.62 5.45
C LYS A 34 -1.96 2.91 5.59
N ASP A 35 -1.20 3.06 6.67
CA ASP A 35 -0.31 4.20 6.89
C ASP A 35 0.77 4.24 5.79
N ILE A 36 1.33 3.07 5.44
CA ILE A 36 2.31 2.94 4.36
C ILE A 36 1.70 3.33 3.02
N MET A 37 0.49 2.84 2.70
CA MET A 37 -0.22 3.16 1.46
C MET A 37 -0.49 4.67 1.34
N GLU A 38 -1.00 5.29 2.41
CA GLU A 38 -1.25 6.74 2.44
C GLU A 38 0.06 7.53 2.23
N ALA A 39 1.13 7.19 2.95
CA ALA A 39 2.42 7.87 2.83
C ALA A 39 3.07 7.67 1.44
N ALA A 40 2.92 6.49 0.83
CA ALA A 40 3.44 6.20 -0.50
C ALA A 40 2.72 7.00 -1.59
N VAL A 41 1.39 7.13 -1.48
CA VAL A 41 0.59 7.90 -2.44
C VAL A 41 0.82 9.42 -2.31
N GLU A 42 1.19 9.90 -1.12
CA GLU A 42 1.59 11.29 -0.88
C GLU A 42 3.09 11.57 -1.14
N ASP A 43 3.87 10.59 -1.63
CA ASP A 43 5.33 10.68 -1.80
C ASP A 43 6.10 11.06 -0.51
N LYS A 44 5.52 10.77 0.67
CA LYS A 44 6.10 11.02 2.00
C LYS A 44 6.60 9.77 2.71
N LEU A 45 6.69 8.64 2.00
CA LEU A 45 7.19 7.39 2.56
C LEU A 45 8.68 7.52 2.87
N ASP A 46 9.08 7.14 4.08
CA ASP A 46 10.47 7.26 4.53
C ASP A 46 11.39 6.31 3.73
N THR A 47 12.25 6.91 2.90
CA THR A 47 13.21 6.21 2.05
C THR A 47 14.32 5.50 2.82
N ARG A 48 14.50 5.81 4.11
CA ARG A 48 15.45 5.09 4.98
C ARG A 48 14.93 3.70 5.35
N HIS A 49 13.62 3.58 5.57
CA HIS A 49 12.97 2.31 5.90
C HIS A 49 12.55 1.57 4.63
N PHE A 50 12.15 2.30 3.59
CA PHE A 50 11.72 1.76 2.30
C PHE A 50 12.59 2.32 1.17
N PRO A 51 13.85 1.85 1.04
CA PRO A 51 14.76 2.33 0.01
C PRO A 51 14.35 1.83 -1.38
N PHE A 52 14.61 2.64 -2.40
CA PHE A 52 14.53 2.22 -3.79
C PHE A 52 15.80 1.44 -4.16
N PHE A 53 15.62 0.26 -4.75
CA PHE A 53 16.73 -0.60 -5.16
C PHE A 53 17.72 0.09 -6.12
N SER A 54 17.22 0.97 -6.99
CA SER A 54 18.03 1.70 -7.98
C SER A 54 18.59 3.05 -7.48
N GLY A 55 18.39 3.41 -6.20
CA GLY A 55 18.85 4.68 -5.63
C GLY A 55 18.11 5.92 -6.16
N GLY A 56 17.11 5.77 -7.03
CA GLY A 56 16.25 6.86 -7.49
C GLY A 56 15.13 7.13 -6.47
N GLY A 57 15.00 8.39 -6.02
CA GLY A 57 13.86 8.83 -5.20
C GLY A 57 12.53 8.77 -5.95
N PRO A 58 11.41 9.11 -5.28
CA PRO A 58 10.09 9.15 -5.92
C PRO A 58 10.17 10.01 -7.17
N ARG A 59 9.96 9.37 -8.33
CA ARG A 59 9.99 10.05 -9.62
C ARG A 59 8.70 10.86 -9.71
N PRO A 60 8.75 12.19 -9.88
CA PRO A 60 7.54 12.95 -10.17
C PRO A 60 6.89 12.31 -11.40
N SER A 61 5.57 12.12 -11.32
CA SER A 61 4.71 11.46 -12.32
C SER A 61 5.35 11.36 -13.69
N CYS A 62 5.81 10.15 -14.04
CA CYS A 62 6.27 9.88 -15.39
C CYS A 62 5.11 10.25 -16.33
N GLN A 63 5.29 11.29 -17.13
CA GLN A 63 4.36 11.62 -18.19
C GLN A 63 4.15 10.36 -19.01
N GLN A 64 2.89 10.01 -19.23
CA GLN A 64 2.56 8.82 -19.99
C GLN A 64 3.23 8.91 -21.36
N PRO A 65 3.89 7.85 -21.84
CA PRO A 65 4.44 7.86 -23.19
C PRO A 65 3.28 7.97 -24.17
N ILE A 66 3.11 9.16 -24.75
CA ILE A 66 2.12 9.40 -25.80
C ILE A 66 2.71 8.77 -27.07
N SER A 67 2.12 7.66 -27.52
CA SER A 67 2.48 7.10 -28.82
C SER A 67 2.08 8.07 -29.93
N VAL A 68 3.07 8.70 -30.57
CA VAL A 68 2.87 9.54 -31.77
C VAL A 68 2.43 8.74 -33.01
N ARG A 69 2.36 7.40 -32.91
CA ARG A 69 1.99 6.50 -34.01
C ARG A 69 0.53 6.11 -34.01
N TYR A 70 -0.25 6.46 -32.98
CA TYR A 70 -1.67 6.09 -32.90
C TYR A 70 -2.55 7.26 -33.29
N GLY A 71 -3.00 7.26 -34.55
CA GLY A 71 -3.87 8.29 -35.12
C GLY A 71 -5.19 8.46 -34.36
N HIS A 72 -5.75 9.65 -34.52
CA HIS A 72 -6.91 10.22 -33.80
C HIS A 72 -8.27 9.51 -34.05
N TRP A 73 -8.29 8.29 -34.61
CA TRP A 73 -9.50 7.60 -35.09
C TRP A 73 -10.26 6.82 -33.99
N HIS A 74 -9.68 6.59 -32.80
CA HIS A 74 -10.34 5.84 -31.72
C HIS A 74 -11.04 6.69 -30.65
N LYS A 75 -11.27 7.98 -30.91
CA LYS A 75 -11.83 8.90 -29.90
C LYS A 75 -13.31 8.60 -29.54
N ASP A 76 -14.03 7.84 -30.37
CA ASP A 76 -15.47 7.60 -30.21
C ASP A 76 -15.86 6.20 -29.70
N LYS A 77 -14.91 5.33 -29.37
CA LYS A 77 -15.26 4.10 -28.63
C LYS A 77 -15.18 4.42 -27.16
N GLY A 78 -16.36 4.57 -26.55
CA GLY A 78 -16.62 5.05 -25.20
C GLY A 78 -15.51 4.68 -24.23
N GLN A 79 -15.10 5.67 -23.44
CA GLN A 79 -14.17 5.55 -22.33
C GLN A 79 -14.51 4.31 -21.50
N ALA A 80 -13.96 3.15 -21.88
CA ALA A 80 -13.60 2.14 -20.92
C ALA A 80 -12.76 2.92 -19.92
N SER A 81 -13.22 2.93 -18.67
CA SER A 81 -12.65 3.69 -17.57
C SER A 81 -11.26 3.12 -17.23
N TYR A 82 -10.33 3.19 -18.18
CA TYR A 82 -8.93 2.98 -17.98
C TYR A 82 -8.53 4.11 -17.05
N LYS A 83 -8.55 3.81 -15.75
CA LYS A 83 -7.93 4.63 -14.72
C LYS A 83 -6.45 4.69 -15.07
N SER A 84 -6.09 5.65 -15.91
CA SER A 84 -4.72 5.88 -16.38
C SER A 84 -3.92 6.64 -15.34
N GLY A 85 -4.00 6.18 -14.09
CA GLY A 85 -3.35 6.75 -12.93
C GLY A 85 -2.09 5.97 -12.54
N PRO A 86 -1.19 6.58 -11.76
CA PRO A 86 -0.12 5.85 -11.09
C PRO A 86 -0.68 4.67 -10.27
N ARG A 87 -0.01 3.53 -10.36
CA ARG A 87 -0.36 2.30 -9.63
C ARG A 87 0.64 2.05 -8.52
N LEU A 88 0.16 1.92 -7.29
CA LEU A 88 0.97 1.49 -6.16
C LEU A 88 0.81 -0.03 -6.01
N ILE A 89 1.86 -0.78 -6.32
CA ILE A 89 1.86 -2.24 -6.21
C ILE A 89 2.59 -2.62 -4.92
N ILE A 90 1.89 -3.33 -4.03
CA ILE A 90 2.44 -3.82 -2.77
C ILE A 90 2.36 -5.34 -2.77
N PHE A 91 3.47 -6.00 -2.48
CA PHE A 91 3.53 -7.46 -2.34
C PHE A 91 4.02 -7.84 -0.95
N VAL A 92 3.23 -8.65 -0.24
CA VAL A 92 3.58 -9.15 1.10
C VAL A 92 3.94 -10.64 1.01
N VAL A 93 5.21 -10.94 1.32
CA VAL A 93 5.69 -12.31 1.45
C VAL A 93 5.24 -12.85 2.80
N GLY A 94 4.52 -13.98 2.82
CA GLY A 94 3.97 -14.57 4.06
C GLY A 94 2.46 -14.39 4.23
N GLY A 95 1.82 -13.72 3.27
CA GLY A 95 0.36 -13.62 3.17
C GLY A 95 -0.22 -12.29 3.63
N ILE A 96 -1.49 -12.03 3.29
CA ILE A 96 -2.22 -10.80 3.66
C ILE A 96 -3.53 -11.12 4.36
N ALA A 97 -3.89 -10.30 5.34
CA ALA A 97 -5.16 -10.40 6.03
C ALA A 97 -6.28 -9.63 5.29
N TYR A 98 -7.54 -10.01 5.51
CA TYR A 98 -8.70 -9.31 4.95
C TYR A 98 -8.78 -7.83 5.34
N SER A 99 -8.29 -7.46 6.53
CA SER A 99 -8.24 -6.06 6.98
C SER A 99 -7.28 -5.22 6.13
N GLU A 100 -6.20 -5.81 5.63
CA GLU A 100 -5.22 -5.16 4.75
C GLU A 100 -5.77 -5.01 3.33
N MET A 101 -6.45 -6.04 2.82
CA MET A 101 -7.19 -5.98 1.56
C MET A 101 -8.23 -4.86 1.59
N ARG A 102 -9.02 -4.77 2.67
CA ARG A 102 -9.99 -3.66 2.87
C ARG A 102 -9.30 -2.30 2.83
N SER A 103 -8.15 -2.17 3.50
CA SER A 103 -7.38 -0.92 3.56
C SER A 103 -6.93 -0.45 2.17
N ALA A 104 -6.54 -1.37 1.28
CA ALA A 104 -6.17 -1.03 -0.11
C ALA A 104 -7.34 -0.39 -0.89
N TYR A 105 -8.56 -0.92 -0.72
CA TYR A 105 -9.76 -0.35 -1.33
C TYR A 105 -10.12 1.02 -0.74
N GLU A 106 -10.06 1.17 0.58
CA GLU A 106 -10.31 2.45 1.25
C GLU A 106 -9.37 3.54 0.73
N VAL A 107 -8.08 3.27 0.60
CA VAL A 107 -7.09 4.23 0.08
C VAL A 107 -7.31 4.53 -1.41
N THR A 108 -7.61 3.51 -2.22
CA THR A 108 -7.90 3.69 -3.66
C THR A 108 -9.17 4.54 -3.90
N GLN A 109 -10.17 4.41 -3.04
CA GLN A 109 -11.38 5.24 -3.12
C GLN A 109 -11.14 6.66 -2.64
N ALA A 110 -10.31 6.84 -1.61
CA ALA A 110 -9.92 8.15 -1.11
C ALA A 110 -9.07 8.93 -2.14
N VAL A 111 -8.16 8.25 -2.83
CA VAL A 111 -7.28 8.86 -3.83
C VAL A 111 -7.73 8.48 -5.24
N LYS A 112 -8.65 9.27 -5.82
CA LYS A 112 -9.27 9.01 -7.14
C LYS A 112 -8.28 8.82 -8.31
N ASN A 113 -7.05 9.32 -8.16
CA ASN A 113 -6.02 9.30 -9.21
C ASN A 113 -5.03 8.14 -9.08
N TRP A 114 -5.01 7.42 -7.97
CA TRP A 114 -4.09 6.32 -7.73
C TRP A 114 -4.85 4.99 -7.64
N GLU A 115 -4.24 3.92 -8.10
CA GLU A 115 -4.76 2.57 -7.94
C GLU A 115 -3.82 1.76 -7.04
N VAL A 116 -4.30 1.32 -5.88
CA VAL A 116 -3.52 0.47 -4.96
C VAL A 116 -3.84 -0.99 -5.26
N ILE A 117 -2.81 -1.75 -5.65
CA ILE A 117 -2.89 -3.18 -5.90
C ILE A 117 -2.12 -3.88 -4.80
N LEU A 118 -2.82 -4.66 -3.99
CA LEU A 118 -2.23 -5.48 -2.93
C LEU A 118 -2.19 -6.95 -3.36
N GLY A 119 -1.01 -7.54 -3.32
CA GLY A 119 -0.77 -8.95 -3.58
C GLY A 119 -0.01 -9.61 -2.44
N ALA A 120 -0.08 -10.94 -2.39
CA ALA A 120 0.62 -11.73 -1.38
C ALA A 120 0.87 -13.14 -1.89
N THR A 121 1.62 -13.92 -1.11
CA THR A 121 1.81 -15.35 -1.35
C THR A 121 0.51 -16.15 -1.19
N HIS A 122 -0.32 -15.82 -0.21
CA HIS A 122 -1.61 -16.44 0.05
C HIS A 122 -2.48 -15.49 0.91
N ILE A 123 -3.78 -15.79 1.03
CA ILE A 123 -4.69 -15.01 1.88
C ILE A 123 -4.70 -15.61 3.29
N LEU A 124 -4.50 -14.78 4.29
CA LEU A 124 -4.44 -15.16 5.70
C LEU A 124 -5.79 -15.04 6.37
N THR A 125 -6.13 -16.11 7.11
CA THR A 125 -7.07 -16.06 8.23
C THR A 125 -6.28 -16.09 9.54
N PRO A 126 -6.84 -15.60 10.67
CA PRO A 126 -6.14 -15.64 11.95
C PRO A 126 -5.68 -17.06 12.34
N GLU A 127 -6.52 -18.07 12.09
CA GLU A 127 -6.13 -19.47 12.29
C GLU A 127 -5.08 -19.95 11.28
N GLY A 128 -5.18 -19.53 10.01
CA GLY A 128 -4.21 -19.87 8.97
C GLY A 128 -2.80 -19.42 9.34
N LEU A 129 -2.68 -18.18 9.83
CA LEU A 129 -1.40 -17.65 10.32
C LEU A 129 -0.81 -18.51 11.45
N LEU A 130 -1.64 -18.91 12.43
CA LEU A 130 -1.18 -19.78 13.52
C LEU A 130 -0.73 -21.16 13.03
N ARG A 131 -1.41 -21.71 12.02
CA ARG A 131 -1.01 -22.98 11.40
C ARG A 131 0.31 -22.86 10.66
N ASP A 132 0.54 -21.76 9.95
CA ASP A 132 1.79 -21.52 9.24
C ASP A 132 2.96 -21.29 10.19
N LEU A 133 2.73 -20.57 11.31
CA LEU A 133 3.72 -20.47 12.39
C LEU A 133 4.03 -21.82 13.03
N ARG A 134 3.01 -22.68 13.22
CA ARG A 134 3.21 -24.02 13.77
C ARG A 134 4.13 -24.88 12.90
N LYS A 135 3.95 -24.85 11.57
CA LYS A 135 4.76 -25.61 10.61
C LYS A 135 6.25 -25.27 10.67
N ILE A 136 6.60 -24.06 11.11
CA ILE A 136 8.00 -23.64 11.26
C ILE A 136 8.68 -24.40 12.41
N SER A 137 7.95 -24.70 13.50
CA SER A 137 8.49 -25.40 14.66
C SER A 137 8.26 -26.92 14.63
N ASN A 138 7.20 -27.38 13.96
CA ASN A 138 6.87 -28.79 13.80
C ASN A 138 6.59 -29.02 12.30
N PRO A 139 7.61 -29.41 11.52
CA PRO A 139 7.48 -29.64 10.08
C PRO A 139 6.51 -30.78 9.76
#